data_AF-A0A7V0TTR3-F1
#
_entry.id   AF-A0A7V0TTR3-F1
#
_cell.length_a   1.000
_cell.length_b   1.000
_cell.length_c   1.000
_cell.angle_alpha   90.00
_cell.angle_beta   90.00
_cell.angle_gamma   90.00
#
_symmetry.space_group_name_H-M   'P 1'
#
loop_
_entity.id
_entity.type
_entity.pdbx_description
1 polymer ?
#
loop_
_entity_poly.entity_id
_entity_poly.type
_entity_poly.pdbx_seq_one_letter_code
_entity_poly.pdbx_strand_id
1 'polypeptide(L)'
;MRLFFRKITAPENARPWLWVPSLYLAEGIPYMIAMTVSVVLYKNLGLSNTQIALYTSWLYLPWVIKPLWSPFVDLFRTKRFWIVAMQLAIGGSFACVALTLPANDFVRYTL
;
A
#
# COMPACT_ATOMS: atom_id res chain seq x y z
N MET A 1 5.74 2.35 42.03
CA MET A 1 6.03 3.79 41.80
C MET A 1 7.18 3.90 40.81
N ARG A 2 6.86 4.29 39.55
CA ARG A 2 7.72 4.81 38.47
C ARG A 2 9.13 4.23 38.28
N LEU A 3 9.23 3.14 37.51
CA LEU A 3 10.45 2.81 36.75
C LEU A 3 10.25 3.22 35.30
N PHE A 4 10.55 4.50 35.06
CA PHE A 4 11.31 5.04 33.94
C PHE A 4 11.07 4.40 32.56
N PHE A 5 10.04 4.92 31.90
CA PHE A 5 10.01 5.10 30.44
C PHE A 5 11.36 5.68 29.97
N ARG A 6 12.19 4.85 29.34
CA ARG A 6 13.35 5.30 28.57
C ARG A 6 12.81 6.08 27.36
N LYS A 7 12.73 7.41 27.49
CA LYS A 7 12.50 8.33 26.38
C LYS A 7 13.59 8.02 25.34
N ILE A 8 13.18 7.45 24.21
CA ILE A 8 14.03 7.37 23.02
C ILE A 8 14.27 8.83 22.63
N THR A 9 15.44 9.37 22.94
CA THR A 9 15.84 10.71 22.56
C THR A 9 15.95 10.74 21.04
N ALA A 10 14.94 11.27 20.37
CA ALA A 10 15.02 11.65 18.97
C ALA A 10 16.19 12.65 18.80
N PRO A 11 16.93 12.61 17.68
CA PRO A 11 18.02 13.54 17.44
C PRO A 11 17.51 14.99 17.51
N GLU A 12 18.13 15.78 18.39
CA GLU A 12 17.72 17.13 18.82
C GLU A 12 17.74 18.19 17.69
N ASN A 13 18.14 17.83 16.47
CA ASN A 13 18.31 18.76 15.34
C ASN A 13 17.66 18.32 14.01
N ALA A 14 16.88 17.25 13.98
CA ALA A 14 16.14 16.90 12.76
C ALA A 14 14.92 17.80 12.62
N ARG A 15 15.08 19.01 12.06
CA ARG A 15 13.97 19.96 11.78
C ARG A 15 12.84 19.20 11.08
N PRO A 16 11.71 18.91 11.76
CA PRO A 16 10.67 18.03 11.21
C PRO A 16 10.14 18.53 9.87
N TRP A 17 10.06 19.84 9.75
CA TRP A 17 9.67 20.56 8.54
C TRP A 17 10.52 20.32 7.29
N LEU A 18 11.78 19.90 7.41
CA LEU A 18 12.62 19.63 6.23
C LEU A 18 12.36 18.25 5.62
N TRP A 19 11.98 17.26 6.43
CA TRP A 19 11.76 15.89 5.96
C TRP A 19 10.28 15.52 5.81
N VAL A 20 9.37 16.24 6.46
CA VAL A 20 7.92 16.03 6.31
C VAL A 20 7.48 16.20 4.86
N PRO A 21 7.83 17.27 4.13
CA PRO A 21 7.39 17.44 2.75
C PRO A 21 7.90 16.34 1.81
N SER A 22 9.15 15.90 1.96
CA SER A 22 9.72 14.84 1.12
C SER A 22 9.09 13.47 1.42
N LEU A 23 8.77 13.18 2.69
CA LEU A 23 8.03 11.98 3.06
C LEU A 23 6.61 11.97 2.49
N TYR A 24 5.86 13.08 2.62
CA TYR A 24 4.52 13.19 2.04
C TYR A 24 4.54 13.12 0.51
N LEU A 25 5.59 13.64 -0.13
CA LEU A 25 5.77 13.49 -1.57
C LEU A 25 6.02 12.02 -1.95
N ALA A 26 6.91 11.34 -1.22
CA ALA A 26 7.24 9.94 -1.44
C ALA A 26 6.05 8.99 -1.18
N GLU A 27 5.17 9.33 -0.23
CA GLU A 27 3.95 8.56 0.05
C GLU A 27 2.79 8.94 -0.90
N GLY A 28 2.66 10.22 -1.22
CA GLY A 28 1.53 10.75 -1.99
C GLY A 28 1.60 10.42 -3.48
N ILE A 29 2.80 10.44 -4.08
CA ILE A 29 2.96 10.15 -5.52
C ILE A 29 2.51 8.72 -5.86
N PRO A 30 3.00 7.65 -5.19
CA PRO A 30 2.55 6.29 -5.49
C PRO A 30 1.06 6.10 -5.28
N TYR A 31 0.50 6.72 -4.23
CA TYR A 31 -0.93 6.66 -3.95
C TYR A 31 -1.76 7.27 -5.09
N MET A 32 -1.41 8.47 -5.54
CA MET A 32 -2.10 9.16 -6.63
C MET A 32 -1.98 8.42 -7.97
N ILE A 33 -0.80 7.86 -8.25
CA ILE A 33 -0.57 7.06 -9.45
C ILE A 33 -1.46 5.82 -9.43
N ALA A 34 -1.47 5.06 -8.34
CA ALA A 34 -2.31 3.87 -8.21
C ALA A 34 -3.80 4.21 -8.43
N MET A 35 -4.31 5.26 -7.78
CA MET A 35 -5.71 5.67 -7.89
C MET A 35 -6.10 6.04 -9.33
N THR A 36 -5.23 6.79 -10.02
CA THR A 36 -5.50 7.31 -11.36
C THR A 36 -5.34 6.22 -12.42
N VAL A 37 -4.24 5.47 -12.36
CA VAL A 37 -3.94 4.40 -13.34
C VAL A 37 -4.99 3.30 -13.26
N SER A 38 -5.43 2.90 -12.07
CA SER A 38 -6.48 1.89 -11.93
C SER A 38 -7.80 2.32 -12.61
N VAL A 39 -8.24 3.56 -12.43
CA VAL A 39 -9.47 4.06 -13.08
C VAL A 39 -9.33 4.07 -14.60
N VAL A 40 -8.20 4.55 -15.11
CA VAL A 40 -7.93 4.63 -16.56
C VAL A 40 -7.86 3.23 -17.17
N LEU A 41 -7.19 2.29 -16.49
CA LEU A 41 -7.10 0.90 -16.90
C LEU A 41 -8.50 0.28 -17.04
N TYR A 42 -9.35 0.39 -16.02
CA TYR A 42 -10.69 -0.19 -16.07
C TYR A 42 -11.57 0.42 -17.16
N LYS A 43 -11.43 1.71 -17.45
CA LYS A 43 -12.11 2.34 -18.60
C LYS A 43 -11.61 1.80 -19.94
N ASN A 44 -10.30 1.63 -20.12
CA ASN A 44 -9.73 1.11 -21.35
C ASN A 44 -10.14 -0.36 -21.63
N LEU A 45 -10.47 -1.11 -20.58
CA LEU A 45 -10.98 -2.48 -20.66
C LEU A 45 -12.48 -2.57 -20.98
N GLY A 46 -13.17 -1.43 -21.17
CA GLY A 46 -14.60 -1.39 -21.49
C GLY A 46 -15.52 -1.74 -20.31
N LEU A 47 -15.02 -1.71 -19.06
CA LEU A 47 -15.83 -2.00 -17.88
C LEU A 47 -16.87 -0.90 -17.64
N SER A 48 -18.06 -1.30 -17.21
CA SER A 48 -19.12 -0.35 -16.84
C SER A 48 -18.69 0.51 -15.64
N ASN A 49 -19.14 1.76 -15.57
CA ASN A 49 -18.80 2.67 -14.46
C ASN A 49 -19.13 2.07 -13.07
N THR A 50 -20.15 1.22 -12.98
CA THR A 50 -20.52 0.50 -11.75
C THR A 50 -19.43 -0.49 -11.31
N GLN A 51 -18.84 -1.23 -12.25
CA GLN A 51 -17.74 -2.16 -11.97
C GLN A 51 -16.46 -1.39 -11.61
N ILE A 52 -16.19 -0.27 -12.27
CA ILE A 52 -15.07 0.62 -11.92
C ILE A 52 -15.20 1.09 -10.47
N ALA A 53 -16.39 1.53 -10.06
CA ALA A 53 -16.66 1.96 -8.70
C ALA A 53 -16.44 0.82 -7.68
N LEU A 54 -16.88 -0.41 -8.01
CA LEU A 54 -16.62 -1.59 -7.18
C LEU A 54 -15.11 -1.87 -7.05
N TYR A 55 -14.38 -1.99 -8.16
CA TYR A 55 -12.95 -2.31 -8.12
C TYR A 55 -12.11 -1.20 -7.46
N THR A 56 -12.47 0.06 -7.64
CA THR A 56 -11.79 1.17 -6.94
C THR A 56 -12.13 1.21 -5.45
N SER A 57 -13.34 0.81 -5.06
CA SER A 57 -13.71 0.67 -3.64
C SER A 57 -12.94 -0.47 -2.95
N TRP A 58 -12.63 -1.55 -3.68
CA TRP A 58 -11.73 -2.60 -3.19
C TRP A 58 -10.30 -2.09 -2.97
N LEU A 59 -9.81 -1.19 -3.82
CA LEU A 59 -8.55 -0.51 -3.56
C LEU A 59 -8.64 0.29 -2.26
N TYR A 60 -9.73 1.02 -1.99
CA TYR A 60 -9.91 1.75 -0.74
C TYR A 60 -10.11 0.88 0.51
N LEU A 61 -10.40 -0.40 0.35
CA LEU A 61 -10.75 -1.30 1.45
C LEU A 61 -9.70 -1.39 2.56
N PRO A 62 -8.37 -1.52 2.29
CA PRO A 62 -7.32 -1.51 3.32
C PRO A 62 -7.35 -0.29 4.23
N TRP A 63 -7.81 0.85 3.74
CA TRP A 63 -7.96 2.07 4.53
C TRP A 63 -9.14 1.98 5.51
N VAL A 64 -10.22 1.28 5.16
CA VAL A 64 -11.40 1.10 6.01
C VAL A 64 -11.17 0.04 7.08
N ILE A 65 -10.50 -1.07 6.76
CA ILE A 65 -10.14 -2.11 7.75
C ILE A 65 -9.00 -1.69 8.68
N LYS A 66 -8.36 -0.53 8.45
CA LYS A 66 -7.23 -0.04 9.26
C LYS A 66 -7.47 -0.09 10.78
N PRO A 67 -8.64 0.31 11.34
CA PRO A 67 -8.89 0.21 12.78
C PRO A 67 -8.94 -1.24 13.30
N LEU A 68 -9.39 -2.19 12.47
CA LEU A 68 -9.51 -3.60 12.82
C LEU A 68 -8.17 -4.35 12.65
N TRP A 69 -7.40 -3.97 11.64
CA TRP A 69 -6.12 -4.60 11.28
C TRP A 69 -4.92 -4.04 12.05
N SER A 70 -4.93 -2.75 12.44
CA SER A 70 -3.84 -2.15 13.25
C SER A 70 -3.53 -2.95 14.53
N PRO A 71 -4.51 -3.31 15.39
CA PRO A 71 -4.22 -4.10 16.58
C PRO A 71 -3.70 -5.49 16.26
N PHE A 72 -4.11 -6.08 15.13
CA PHE A 72 -3.60 -7.38 14.69
C PHE A 72 -2.11 -7.31 14.31
N VAL A 73 -1.71 -6.30 13.54
CA VAL A 73 -0.31 -6.08 13.16
C VAL A 73 0.56 -5.84 14.37
N ASP A 74 0.08 -5.01 15.31
CA ASP A 74 0.83 -4.63 16.51
C ASP A 74 0.94 -5.79 17.52
N LEU A 75 -0.04 -6.72 17.55
CA LEU A 75 -0.04 -7.84 18.49
C LEU A 75 0.76 -9.06 17.98
N PHE A 76 0.74 -9.33 16.67
CA PHE A 76 1.26 -10.59 16.14
C PHE A 76 2.76 -10.59 15.84
N ARG A 77 3.40 -9.47 15.42
CA ARG A 77 4.83 -9.46 14.99
C ARG A 77 5.50 -8.07 15.01
N THR A 78 6.82 -8.04 14.83
CA THR A 78 7.59 -6.79 14.72
C THR A 78 7.29 -6.05 13.41
N LYS A 79 7.38 -4.72 13.44
CA LYS A 79 7.17 -3.85 12.25
C LYS A 79 8.05 -4.25 11.05
N ARG A 80 9.28 -4.70 11.31
CA ARG A 80 10.23 -5.14 10.25
C ARG A 80 9.72 -6.36 9.49
N PHE A 81 9.16 -7.34 10.20
CA PHE A 81 8.59 -8.53 9.57
C PHE A 81 7.45 -8.15 8.62
N TRP A 82 6.56 -7.26 9.07
CA TRP A 82 5.44 -6.78 8.26
C TRP A 82 5.88 -6.01 7.02
N ILE A 83 6.90 -5.14 7.13
CA ILE A 83 7.45 -4.42 5.98
C ILE A 83 7.98 -5.41 4.93
N VAL A 84 8.79 -6.39 5.34
CA VAL A 84 9.36 -7.38 4.42
C VAL A 84 8.26 -8.28 3.83
N ALA A 85 7.29 -8.70 4.64
CA ALA A 85 6.16 -9.50 4.16
C ALA A 85 5.34 -8.76 3.10
N MET A 86 5.06 -7.47 3.29
CA MET A 86 4.33 -6.66 2.31
C MET A 86 5.16 -6.40 1.05
N GLN A 87 6.48 -6.19 1.18
CA GLN A 87 7.39 -6.08 0.03
C GLN A 87 7.42 -7.36 -0.80
N LEU A 88 7.50 -8.53 -0.14
CA LEU A 88 7.45 -9.83 -0.81
C LEU A 88 6.07 -10.11 -1.43
N ALA A 89 4.99 -9.71 -0.76
CA ALA A 89 3.64 -9.84 -1.32
C ALA A 89 3.48 -9.02 -2.59
N ILE A 90 3.86 -7.73 -2.58
CA ILE A 90 3.79 -6.85 -3.75
C ILE A 90 4.74 -7.35 -4.85
N GLY A 91 5.98 -7.68 -4.51
CA GLY A 91 6.95 -8.21 -5.46
C GLY A 91 6.51 -9.55 -6.08
N GLY A 92 5.92 -10.43 -5.27
CA GLY A 92 5.32 -11.68 -5.71
C GLY A 92 4.14 -11.47 -6.64
N SER A 93 3.24 -10.53 -6.33
CA SER A 93 2.13 -10.15 -7.23
C SER A 93 2.65 -9.64 -8.57
N PHE A 94 3.66 -8.78 -8.59
CA PHE A 94 4.27 -8.33 -9.84
C PHE A 94 4.98 -9.44 -10.60
N ALA A 95 5.66 -10.35 -9.90
CA ALA A 95 6.27 -11.53 -10.51
C ALA A 95 5.20 -12.46 -11.12
N CYS A 96 4.08 -12.68 -10.43
CA CYS A 96 2.95 -13.45 -10.96
C CYS A 96 2.39 -12.80 -12.23
N VAL A 97 2.16 -11.47 -12.23
CA VAL A 97 1.74 -10.73 -13.42
C VAL A 97 2.75 -10.87 -14.56
N ALA A 98 4.04 -10.73 -14.27
CA ALA A 98 5.11 -10.92 -15.25
C ALA A 98 5.18 -12.34 -15.82
N LEU A 99 4.84 -13.35 -15.01
CA LEU A 99 4.81 -14.76 -15.43
C LEU A 99 3.52 -15.15 -16.17
N THR A 100 2.42 -14.39 -16.04
CA THR A 100 1.17 -14.61 -16.79
C THR A 100 1.11 -13.83 -18.10
N LEU A 101 1.98 -12.83 -18.29
CA LEU A 101 2.18 -12.10 -19.55
C LEU A 101 2.51 -12.95 -20.79
N PRO A 102 3.27 -14.06 -20.71
CA PRO A 102 3.53 -14.95 -21.85
C PRO A 102 2.40 -15.93 -22.17
N ALA A 103 1.32 -15.98 -21.38
CA ALA A 103 0.22 -16.91 -21.60
C ALA A 103 -0.80 -16.34 -22.60
N ASN A 104 -1.39 -17.21 -23.43
CA ASN A 104 -2.33 -16.86 -24.52
C ASN A 104 -3.56 -16.02 -24.08
N ASP A 105 -3.87 -15.98 -22.78
CA ASP A 105 -4.97 -15.19 -22.18
C ASP A 105 -4.47 -14.20 -21.10
N PHE A 106 -3.30 -13.58 -21.31
CA PHE A 106 -2.65 -12.63 -20.40
C PHE A 106 -3.63 -11.60 -19.78
N VAL A 107 -4.53 -11.04 -20.59
CA VAL A 107 -5.50 -10.00 -20.17
C VAL A 107 -6.47 -10.50 -19.10
N ARG A 108 -6.76 -11.81 -19.02
CA ARG A 108 -7.73 -12.38 -18.07
C ARG A 108 -7.10 -12.78 -16.74
N TYR A 109 -5.77 -12.96 -16.69
CA TYR A 109 -5.04 -13.41 -15.51
C TYR A 109 -4.32 -12.28 -14.76
N THR A 110 -4.08 -11.13 -15.41
CA THR A 110 -3.41 -9.97 -14.79
C THR A 110 -4.36 -8.93 -14.21
N LEU A 111 -5.68 -9.14 -14.36
CA LEU A 111 -6.77 -8.33 -13.81
C LEU A 111 -7.32 -8.95 -12.53
#